data_AF-Q9S6A5-F1
#
_entry.id   AF-Q9S6A5-F1
#
_cell.length_a   1.000
_cell.length_b   1.000
_cell.length_c   1.000
_cell.angle_alpha   90.00
_cell.angle_beta   90.00
_cell.angle_gamma   90.00
#
_symmetry.space_group_name_H-M   'P 1'
#
loop_
_entity.id
_entity.type
_entity.pdbx_description
1 polymer ?
#
loop_
_entity_poly.entity_id
_entity_poly.type
_entity_poly.pdbx_seq_one_letter_code
_entity_poly.pdbx_strand_id
1 'polypeptide(L)'
;LALGIALASGYASAEEKIAFINAGYIFQHHPDRQAVADKLDAEFKPVAEKLAASKKEVDDKIAAARKKVEAKVAALEKDAPRLRQADIQKRQEEINKLGAAEDAELQKLMQEQDKKVQEFQAQNEKRQAEERGKLLNSIQTATNNLAKAKGYTYVLDANSVVFAVEGKDITEEVLKSIPASEKAQEKK
;
A
#
# COMPACT_ATOMS: atom_id res chain seq x y z
N LEU A 1 57.34 -12.77 -57.46
CA LEU A 1 56.92 -13.81 -56.49
C LEU A 1 57.50 -13.40 -55.13
N ALA A 2 56.81 -13.26 -54.00
CA ALA A 2 55.40 -13.18 -53.62
C ALA A 2 55.46 -12.83 -52.12
N LEU A 3 54.87 -11.73 -51.66
CA LEU A 3 54.71 -11.45 -50.22
C LEU A 3 53.25 -11.06 -49.98
N GLY A 4 52.42 -12.06 -49.67
CA GLY A 4 51.02 -11.87 -49.34
C GLY A 4 50.87 -11.64 -47.85
N ILE A 5 50.43 -10.43 -47.46
CA ILE A 5 49.99 -10.14 -46.09
C ILE A 5 48.57 -10.69 -45.95
N ALA A 6 48.43 -11.81 -45.24
CA ALA A 6 47.13 -12.33 -44.83
C ALA A 6 46.62 -11.54 -43.62
N LEU A 7 45.69 -10.62 -43.86
CA LEU A 7 44.88 -10.00 -42.81
C LEU A 7 43.90 -11.05 -42.28
N ALA A 8 44.30 -11.77 -41.23
CA ALA A 8 43.36 -12.58 -40.46
C ALA A 8 42.47 -11.62 -39.64
N SER A 9 41.31 -11.29 -40.20
CA SER A 9 40.23 -10.62 -39.46
C SER A 9 39.73 -11.59 -38.38
N GLY A 10 40.33 -11.51 -37.19
CA GLY A 10 39.80 -12.18 -36.01
C GLY A 10 38.44 -11.59 -35.68
N TYR A 11 37.37 -12.29 -36.04
CA TYR A 11 36.07 -12.08 -35.43
C TYR A 11 36.24 -12.46 -33.96
N ALA A 12 36.45 -11.46 -33.10
CA ALA A 12 36.22 -11.63 -31.67
C ALA A 12 34.71 -11.81 -31.50
N SER A 13 34.23 -13.05 -31.59
CA SER A 13 32.91 -13.39 -31.08
C SER A 13 32.97 -13.16 -29.57
N ALA A 14 32.43 -12.03 -29.12
CA ALA A 14 32.21 -11.82 -27.69
C ALA A 14 31.27 -12.93 -27.23
N GLU A 15 31.79 -13.88 -26.46
CA GLU A 15 30.99 -14.96 -25.90
C GLU A 15 29.97 -14.33 -24.93
N GLU A 16 28.72 -14.24 -25.36
CA GLU A 16 27.65 -13.64 -24.57
C GLU A 16 27.35 -14.50 -23.35
N LYS A 17 27.78 -14.04 -22.18
CA LYS A 17 27.48 -14.67 -20.90
C LYS A 17 26.13 -14.19 -20.40
N ILE A 18 25.10 -14.96 -20.72
CA ILE A 18 23.73 -14.73 -20.27
C ILE A 18 23.49 -15.51 -18.97
N ALA A 19 22.94 -14.83 -17.95
CA ALA A 19 22.44 -15.43 -16.72
C ALA A 19 20.94 -15.19 -16.55
N PHE A 20 20.32 -15.94 -15.66
CA PHE A 20 18.90 -15.86 -15.35
C PHE A 20 18.69 -15.65 -13.85
N ILE A 21 17.68 -14.85 -13.49
CA ILE A 21 17.24 -14.69 -12.11
C ILE A 21 15.72 -14.81 -11.99
N ASN A 22 15.25 -15.39 -10.90
CA ASN A 22 13.85 -15.29 -10.51
C ASN A 22 13.67 -14.16 -9.50
N ALA A 23 13.36 -12.95 -10.00
CA ALA A 23 13.16 -11.78 -9.14
C ALA A 23 12.00 -11.96 -8.15
N GLY A 24 10.96 -12.71 -8.53
CA GLY A 24 9.83 -13.03 -7.67
C GLY A 24 10.24 -13.87 -6.46
N TYR A 25 11.05 -14.92 -6.68
CA TYR A 25 11.61 -15.74 -5.62
C TYR A 25 12.54 -14.94 -4.71
N ILE A 26 13.48 -14.17 -5.28
CA ILE A 26 14.41 -13.35 -4.48
C ILE A 26 13.64 -12.34 -3.63
N PHE A 27 12.60 -11.71 -4.19
CA PHE A 27 11.75 -10.78 -3.44
C PHE A 27 11.00 -11.48 -2.29
N GLN A 28 10.45 -12.67 -2.53
CA GLN A 28 9.73 -13.43 -1.51
C GLN A 28 10.64 -13.87 -0.36
N HIS A 29 11.89 -14.22 -0.66
CA HIS A 29 12.92 -14.65 0.28
C HIS A 29 13.84 -13.51 0.73
N HIS A 30 13.56 -12.26 0.35
CA HIS A 30 14.43 -11.13 0.65
C HIS A 30 14.61 -10.98 2.18
N PRO A 31 15.85 -10.82 2.69
CA PRO A 31 16.12 -10.79 4.13
C PRO A 31 15.32 -9.72 4.88
N ASP A 32 15.22 -8.51 4.31
CA ASP A 32 14.50 -7.40 4.94
C ASP A 32 12.97 -7.44 4.78
N ARG A 33 12.41 -8.43 4.06
CA ARG A 33 10.98 -8.45 3.75
C ARG A 33 10.12 -8.45 5.01
N GLN A 34 10.47 -9.30 5.97
CA GLN A 34 9.73 -9.40 7.23
C GLN A 34 9.85 -8.11 8.03
N ALA A 35 11.05 -7.55 8.16
CA ALA A 35 11.27 -6.30 8.88
C ALA A 35 10.50 -5.12 8.25
N VAL A 36 10.43 -5.06 6.92
CA VAL A 36 9.60 -4.08 6.19
C VAL A 36 8.12 -4.29 6.47
N ALA A 37 7.64 -5.54 6.46
CA ALA A 37 6.26 -5.85 6.77
C ALA A 37 5.89 -5.45 8.21
N ASP A 38 6.73 -5.80 9.18
CA ASP A 38 6.53 -5.45 10.60
C ASP A 38 6.56 -3.93 10.81
N LYS A 39 7.44 -3.22 10.10
CA LYS A 39 7.51 -1.75 10.12
C LYS A 39 6.25 -1.12 9.55
N LEU A 40 5.78 -1.59 8.40
CA LEU A 40 4.53 -1.10 7.80
C LEU A 40 3.33 -1.39 8.71
N ASP A 41 3.26 -2.58 9.31
CA ASP A 41 2.21 -2.91 10.28
C ASP A 41 2.25 -1.96 11.49
N ALA A 42 3.43 -1.73 12.07
CA ALA A 42 3.60 -0.81 13.19
C ALA A 42 3.25 0.65 12.84
N GLU A 43 3.54 1.10 11.61
CA GLU A 43 3.16 2.44 11.11
C GLU A 43 1.64 2.57 10.92
N PHE A 44 0.98 1.54 10.37
CA PHE A 44 -0.41 1.64 9.93
C PHE A 44 -1.45 1.14 10.92
N LYS A 45 -1.10 0.20 11.81
CA LYS A 45 -1.98 -0.31 12.85
C LYS A 45 -2.59 0.79 13.74
N PRO A 46 -1.82 1.71 14.35
CA PRO A 46 -2.41 2.76 15.19
C PRO A 46 -3.31 3.71 14.40
N VAL A 47 -3.00 3.95 13.12
CA VAL A 47 -3.81 4.80 12.25
C VAL A 47 -5.12 4.09 11.88
N ALA A 48 -5.08 2.79 11.60
CA ALA A 48 -6.26 1.98 11.36
C ALA A 48 -7.17 1.92 12.61
N GLU A 49 -6.60 1.75 13.80
CA GLU A 49 -7.33 1.79 15.06
C GLU A 49 -7.99 3.16 15.28
N LYS A 50 -7.27 4.26 15.03
CA LYS A 50 -7.81 5.62 15.12
C LYS A 50 -8.94 5.84 14.10
N LEU A 51 -8.80 5.32 12.89
CA LEU A 51 -9.82 5.43 11.84
C LEU A 51 -11.08 4.64 12.19
N ALA A 52 -10.92 3.44 12.78
CA ALA A 52 -12.02 2.63 13.27
C ALA A 52 -12.74 3.29 14.46
N ALA A 53 -11.99 3.89 15.39
CA ALA A 53 -12.56 4.66 16.49
C ALA A 53 -13.36 5.88 15.97
N SER A 54 -12.77 6.66 15.06
CA SER A 54 -13.43 7.80 14.42
C SER A 54 -14.72 7.39 13.70
N LYS A 55 -14.70 6.27 12.98
CA LYS A 55 -15.90 5.73 12.34
C LYS A 55 -17.00 5.39 13.35
N LYS A 56 -16.63 4.71 14.45
CA LYS A 56 -17.57 4.40 15.53
C LYS A 56 -18.18 5.66 16.16
N GLU A 57 -17.36 6.68 16.39
CA GLU A 57 -17.85 7.97 16.89
C GLU A 57 -18.85 8.64 15.94
N VAL A 58 -18.62 8.54 14.62
CA VAL A 58 -19.57 9.02 13.61
C VAL A 58 -20.87 8.22 13.65
N ASP A 59 -20.80 6.90 13.72
CA ASP A 59 -21.97 6.02 13.82
C ASP A 59 -22.80 6.31 15.09
N ASP A 60 -22.13 6.52 16.23
CA ASP A 60 -22.77 6.88 17.50
C ASP A 60 -23.46 8.25 17.40
N LYS A 61 -22.85 9.23 16.73
CA LYS A 61 -23.46 10.54 16.47
C LYS A 61 -24.67 10.44 15.55
N ILE A 62 -24.62 9.61 14.52
CA ILE A 62 -25.77 9.34 13.63
C ILE A 62 -26.93 8.77 14.45
N ALA A 63 -26.66 7.77 15.29
CA ALA A 63 -27.68 7.16 16.14
C ALA A 63 -28.28 8.17 17.14
N ALA A 64 -27.44 9.01 17.75
CA ALA A 64 -27.87 10.04 18.69
C ALA A 64 -28.75 11.11 18.00
N ALA A 65 -28.34 11.60 16.84
CA ALA A 65 -29.07 12.57 16.03
C ALA A 65 -30.47 12.05 15.66
N ARG A 66 -30.55 10.82 15.13
CA ARG A 66 -31.82 10.17 14.78
C ARG A 66 -32.73 10.05 16.00
N LYS A 67 -32.21 9.52 17.11
CA LYS A 67 -32.98 9.38 18.35
C LYS A 67 -33.49 10.71 18.88
N LYS A 68 -32.72 11.79 18.74
CA LYS A 68 -33.10 13.14 19.18
C LYS A 68 -34.26 13.69 18.36
N VAL A 69 -34.26 13.48 17.04
CA VAL A 69 -35.36 13.86 16.15
C VAL A 69 -36.60 13.01 16.44
N GLU A 70 -36.45 11.68 16.50
CA GLU A 70 -37.54 10.74 16.82
C GLU A 70 -38.21 11.06 18.17
N ALA A 71 -37.42 11.37 19.21
CA ALA A 71 -37.96 11.71 20.52
C ALA A 71 -38.82 12.99 20.47
N LYS A 72 -38.43 13.99 19.66
CA LYS A 72 -39.24 15.20 19.49
C LYS A 72 -40.48 14.96 18.65
N VAL A 73 -40.41 14.12 17.63
CA VAL A 73 -41.58 13.70 16.83
C VAL A 73 -42.58 12.97 17.72
N ALA A 74 -42.15 11.96 18.47
CA ALA A 74 -43.01 11.22 19.38
C ALA A 74 -43.62 12.10 20.48
N ALA A 75 -42.86 13.07 21.01
CA ALA A 75 -43.39 14.05 21.96
C ALA A 75 -44.45 14.96 21.32
N LEU A 76 -44.25 15.41 20.08
CA LEU A 76 -45.23 16.19 19.34
C LEU A 76 -46.51 15.39 19.09
N GLU A 77 -46.40 14.14 18.63
CA GLU A 77 -47.57 13.27 18.38
C GLU A 77 -48.40 13.03 19.65
N LYS A 78 -47.73 12.82 20.78
CA LYS A 78 -48.38 12.65 22.08
C LYS A 78 -49.06 13.92 22.58
N ASP A 79 -48.43 15.08 22.38
CA ASP A 79 -48.96 16.37 22.84
C ASP A 79 -49.99 16.98 21.87
N ALA A 80 -49.98 16.58 20.59
CA ALA A 80 -50.85 17.08 19.54
C ALA A 80 -52.35 17.20 19.93
N PRO A 81 -53.01 16.21 20.57
CA PRO A 81 -54.42 16.34 20.95
C PRO A 81 -54.69 17.40 22.03
N ARG A 82 -53.66 17.93 22.70
CA ARG A 82 -53.75 18.93 23.78
C ARG A 82 -53.24 20.31 23.35
N LEU A 83 -52.68 20.44 22.15
CA LEU A 83 -52.07 21.67 21.64
C LEU A 83 -52.99 22.37 20.63
N ARG A 84 -52.83 23.70 20.51
CA ARG A 84 -53.49 24.46 19.44
C ARG A 84 -52.74 24.25 18.12
N GLN A 85 -53.43 24.44 17.00
CA GLN A 85 -52.86 24.26 15.67
C GLN A 85 -51.59 25.10 15.42
N ALA A 86 -51.56 26.35 15.91
CA ALA A 86 -50.39 27.21 15.81
C ALA A 86 -49.17 26.67 16.58
N ASP A 87 -49.39 26.07 17.76
CA ASP A 87 -48.32 25.47 18.57
C ASP A 87 -47.77 24.18 17.92
N ILE A 88 -48.66 23.39 17.29
CA ILE A 88 -48.27 22.19 16.53
C ILE A 88 -47.40 22.58 15.33
N GLN A 89 -47.82 23.58 14.56
CA GLN A 89 -47.04 24.07 13.40
C GLN A 89 -45.66 24.57 13.84
N LYS A 90 -45.58 25.37 14.90
CA LYS A 90 -44.30 25.86 15.42
C LYS A 90 -43.37 24.72 15.83
N ARG A 91 -43.88 23.73 16.57
CA ARG A 91 -43.08 22.55 16.97
C ARG A 91 -42.66 21.70 15.78
N GLN A 92 -43.51 21.53 14.78
CA GLN A 92 -43.16 20.82 13.55
C GLN A 92 -42.03 21.54 12.79
N GLU A 93 -42.08 22.87 12.68
CA GLU A 93 -41.00 23.65 12.09
C GLU A 93 -39.69 23.53 12.87
N GLU A 94 -39.74 23.54 14.20
CA GLU A 94 -38.57 23.33 15.06
C GLU A 94 -37.95 21.93 14.85
N ILE A 95 -38.78 20.90 14.73
CA ILE A 95 -38.34 19.53 14.44
C ILE A 95 -37.68 19.45 13.06
N ASN A 96 -38.31 20.05 12.04
CA ASN A 96 -37.77 20.07 10.68
C ASN A 96 -36.43 20.81 10.61
N LYS A 97 -36.32 21.97 11.30
CA LYS A 97 -35.06 22.72 11.40
C LYS A 97 -33.98 21.93 12.14
N LEU A 98 -34.34 21.23 13.21
CA LEU A 98 -33.41 20.37 13.92
C LEU A 98 -32.93 19.23 13.02
N GLY A 99 -33.85 18.51 12.37
CA GLY A 99 -33.51 17.43 11.44
C GLY A 99 -32.55 17.89 10.35
N ALA A 100 -32.85 19.01 9.71
CA ALA A 100 -31.98 19.59 8.69
C ALA A 100 -30.59 20.00 9.23
N ALA A 101 -30.52 20.53 10.45
CA ALA A 101 -29.25 20.91 11.07
C ALA A 101 -28.40 19.68 11.43
N GLU A 102 -29.02 18.64 12.01
CA GLU A 102 -28.35 17.38 12.33
C GLU A 102 -27.87 16.69 11.05
N ASP A 103 -28.73 16.58 10.02
CA ASP A 103 -28.36 15.99 8.73
C ASP A 103 -27.17 16.71 8.08
N ALA A 104 -27.13 18.05 8.13
CA ALA A 104 -26.02 18.84 7.61
C ALA A 104 -24.71 18.59 8.40
N GLU A 105 -24.79 18.42 9.72
CA GLU A 105 -23.62 18.09 10.54
C GLU A 105 -23.13 16.67 10.26
N LEU A 106 -24.05 15.70 10.18
CA LEU A 106 -23.73 14.31 9.85
C LEU A 106 -23.09 14.20 8.47
N GLN A 107 -23.61 14.92 7.47
CA GLN A 107 -23.03 14.94 6.13
C GLN A 107 -21.57 15.43 6.16
N LYS A 108 -21.26 16.48 6.93
CA LYS A 108 -19.88 16.96 7.08
C LYS A 108 -18.98 15.93 7.75
N LEU A 109 -19.47 15.29 8.82
CA LEU A 109 -18.72 14.25 9.53
C LEU A 109 -18.42 13.05 8.63
N MET A 110 -19.41 12.62 7.83
CA MET A 110 -19.23 11.54 6.86
C MET A 110 -18.21 11.92 5.79
N GLN A 111 -18.30 13.13 5.23
CA GLN A 111 -17.32 13.61 4.24
C GLN A 111 -15.89 13.67 4.81
N GLU A 112 -15.73 14.14 6.04
CA GLU A 112 -14.42 14.18 6.69
C GLU A 112 -13.88 12.77 6.96
N GLN A 113 -14.75 11.86 7.40
CA GLN A 113 -14.41 10.45 7.61
C GLN A 113 -13.99 9.79 6.29
N ASP A 114 -14.75 9.99 5.21
CA ASP A 114 -14.44 9.44 3.88
C ASP A 114 -13.10 9.96 3.37
N LYS A 115 -12.84 11.27 3.55
CA LYS A 115 -11.55 11.87 3.21
C LYS A 115 -10.40 11.24 3.99
N LYS A 116 -10.55 11.06 5.31
CA LYS A 116 -9.54 10.39 6.15
C LYS A 116 -9.28 8.95 5.70
N VAL A 117 -10.33 8.22 5.33
CA VAL A 117 -10.21 6.85 4.79
C VAL A 117 -9.42 6.86 3.48
N GLN A 118 -9.75 7.76 2.56
CA GLN A 118 -9.05 7.88 1.28
C GLN A 118 -7.57 8.27 1.44
N GLU A 119 -7.28 9.25 2.29
CA GLU A 119 -5.91 9.68 2.58
C GLU A 119 -5.10 8.54 3.21
N PHE A 120 -5.69 7.78 4.14
CA PHE A 120 -5.06 6.61 4.74
C PHE A 120 -4.77 5.52 3.69
N GLN A 121 -5.73 5.21 2.83
CA GLN A 121 -5.56 4.23 1.75
C GLN A 121 -4.42 4.64 0.80
N ALA A 122 -4.46 5.89 0.32
CA ALA A 122 -3.43 6.41 -0.57
C ALA A 122 -2.03 6.42 0.09
N GLN A 123 -1.95 6.81 1.37
CA GLN A 123 -0.69 6.79 2.11
C GLN A 123 -0.18 5.36 2.31
N ASN A 124 -1.05 4.42 2.63
CA ASN A 124 -0.70 3.01 2.79
C ASN A 124 -0.18 2.41 1.47
N GLU A 125 -0.91 2.61 0.37
CA GLU A 125 -0.46 2.18 -0.96
C GLU A 125 0.88 2.79 -1.35
N LYS A 126 1.05 4.10 -1.11
CA LYS A 126 2.30 4.80 -1.40
C LYS A 126 3.47 4.22 -0.59
N ARG A 127 3.31 4.04 0.73
CA ARG A 127 4.37 3.49 1.59
C ARG A 127 4.68 2.04 1.24
N GLN A 128 3.67 1.23 0.92
CA GLN A 128 3.89 -0.13 0.43
C GLN A 128 4.68 -0.15 -0.88
N ALA A 129 4.33 0.72 -1.83
CA ALA A 129 5.06 0.86 -3.09
C ALA A 129 6.51 1.34 -2.87
N GLU A 130 6.72 2.30 -1.98
CA GLU A 130 8.06 2.79 -1.62
C GLU A 130 8.93 1.69 -1.00
N GLU A 131 8.45 0.99 0.02
CA GLU A 131 9.23 -0.05 0.68
C GLU A 131 9.42 -1.27 -0.22
N ARG A 132 8.42 -1.64 -1.02
CA ARG A 132 8.57 -2.65 -2.09
C ARG A 132 9.63 -2.23 -3.11
N GLY A 133 9.63 -0.96 -3.51
CA GLY A 133 10.61 -0.41 -4.44
C GLY A 133 12.03 -0.50 -3.88
N LYS A 134 12.22 -0.26 -2.58
CA LYS A 134 13.53 -0.42 -1.93
C LYS A 134 14.03 -1.87 -1.98
N LEU A 135 13.17 -2.83 -1.70
CA LEU A 135 13.49 -4.26 -1.81
C LEU A 135 13.82 -4.66 -3.26
N LEU A 136 13.13 -4.11 -4.25
CA LEU A 136 13.45 -4.36 -5.66
C LEU A 136 14.79 -3.73 -6.07
N ASN A 137 15.08 -2.53 -5.57
CA ASN A 137 16.34 -1.84 -5.83
C ASN A 137 17.55 -2.57 -5.21
N SER A 138 17.40 -3.15 -4.01
CA SER A 138 18.48 -3.97 -3.41
C SER A 138 18.73 -5.23 -4.23
N ILE A 139 17.68 -5.90 -4.72
CA ILE A 139 17.80 -7.06 -5.63
C ILE A 139 18.52 -6.66 -6.91
N GLN A 140 18.12 -5.54 -7.53
CA GLN A 140 18.75 -5.04 -8.75
C GLN A 140 20.22 -4.70 -8.51
N THR A 141 20.54 -4.07 -7.37
CA THR A 141 21.92 -3.71 -7.02
C THR A 141 22.78 -4.95 -6.82
N ALA A 142 22.29 -5.94 -6.06
CA ALA A 142 22.97 -7.21 -5.85
C ALA A 142 23.19 -7.96 -7.17
N THR A 143 22.16 -8.02 -8.02
CA THR A 143 22.22 -8.61 -9.36
C THR A 143 23.29 -7.93 -10.22
N ASN A 144 23.28 -6.59 -10.28
CA ASN A 144 24.23 -5.82 -11.08
C ASN A 144 25.68 -6.04 -10.62
N ASN A 145 25.90 -6.09 -9.31
CA ASN A 145 27.23 -6.33 -8.74
C ASN A 145 27.73 -7.74 -9.07
N LEU A 146 26.87 -8.76 -8.91
CA LEU A 146 27.20 -10.14 -9.26
C LEU A 146 27.42 -10.30 -10.77
N ALA A 147 26.60 -9.65 -11.59
CA ALA A 147 26.71 -9.64 -13.05
C ALA A 147 28.07 -9.10 -13.51
N LYS A 148 28.48 -7.94 -12.97
CA LYS A 148 29.78 -7.34 -13.26
C LYS A 148 30.94 -8.21 -12.78
N ALA A 149 30.84 -8.77 -11.57
CA ALA A 149 31.89 -9.60 -11.00
C ALA A 149 32.13 -10.90 -11.80
N LYS A 150 31.06 -11.51 -12.32
CA LYS A 150 31.12 -12.75 -13.11
C LYS A 150 31.22 -12.52 -14.63
N GLY A 151 31.15 -11.27 -15.08
CA GLY A 151 31.23 -10.89 -16.48
C GLY A 151 30.01 -11.28 -17.31
N TYR A 152 28.82 -11.30 -16.71
CA TYR A 152 27.57 -11.51 -17.44
C TYR A 152 27.21 -10.26 -18.25
N THR A 153 26.88 -10.44 -19.53
CA THR A 153 26.46 -9.38 -20.44
C THR A 153 24.97 -9.13 -20.41
N TYR A 154 24.18 -10.17 -20.09
CA TYR A 154 22.74 -10.10 -19.91
C TYR A 154 22.32 -10.88 -18.67
N VAL A 155 21.40 -10.31 -17.90
CA VAL A 155 20.66 -11.05 -16.87
C VAL A 155 19.18 -10.96 -17.23
N LEU A 156 18.56 -12.11 -17.46
CA LEU A 156 17.17 -12.24 -17.88
C LEU A 156 16.30 -12.74 -16.73
N ASP A 157 15.03 -12.35 -16.74
CA ASP A 157 14.07 -12.85 -15.78
C ASP A 157 13.69 -14.30 -16.13
N ALA A 158 13.80 -15.21 -15.16
CA ALA A 158 13.55 -16.63 -15.33
C ALA A 158 12.10 -16.95 -15.75
N ASN A 159 11.12 -16.08 -15.46
CA ASN A 159 9.73 -16.27 -15.90
C ASN A 159 9.56 -16.07 -17.41
N SER A 160 10.55 -15.49 -18.09
CA SER A 160 10.55 -15.33 -19.56
C SER A 160 11.21 -16.51 -20.29
N VAL A 161 11.69 -17.52 -19.56
CA VAL A 161 12.56 -18.58 -20.07
C VAL A 161 11.84 -19.92 -20.05
N VAL A 162 11.64 -20.52 -21.22
CA VAL A 162 11.02 -21.85 -21.35
C VAL A 162 12.02 -22.98 -21.05
N PHE A 163 13.30 -22.76 -21.38
CA PHE A 163 14.39 -23.72 -21.13
C PHE A 163 15.74 -22.98 -21.03
N ALA A 164 16.54 -23.32 -20.03
CA ALA A 164 17.94 -22.89 -19.90
C ALA A 164 18.80 -24.08 -19.46
N VAL A 165 20.05 -24.09 -19.89
CA VAL A 165 21.04 -25.06 -19.41
C VAL A 165 21.32 -24.85 -17.92
N GLU A 166 21.53 -25.94 -17.19
CA GLU A 166 21.88 -25.89 -15.76
C GLU A 166 23.12 -25.01 -15.51
N GLY A 167 23.12 -24.28 -14.40
CA GLY A 167 24.23 -23.39 -14.01
C GLY A 167 24.18 -21.97 -14.58
N LYS A 168 23.17 -21.62 -15.39
CA LYS A 168 22.93 -20.21 -15.80
C LYS A 168 21.96 -19.45 -14.90
N ASP A 169 21.26 -20.14 -14.00
CA ASP A 169 20.45 -19.53 -12.97
C ASP A 169 21.34 -19.06 -11.80
N ILE A 170 21.34 -17.76 -11.54
CA ILE A 170 22.11 -17.13 -10.45
C ILE A 170 21.21 -16.63 -9.31
N THR A 171 19.93 -17.03 -9.27
CA THR A 171 18.92 -16.57 -8.31
C THR A 171 19.39 -16.70 -6.87
N GLU A 172 19.86 -17.89 -6.49
CA GLU A 172 20.34 -18.18 -5.13
C GLU A 172 21.60 -17.39 -4.76
N GLU A 173 22.47 -17.15 -5.73
CA GLU A 173 23.69 -16.36 -5.50
C GLU A 173 23.36 -14.87 -5.30
N VAL A 174 22.45 -14.33 -6.12
CA VAL A 174 21.96 -12.96 -5.95
C VAL A 174 21.30 -12.82 -4.58
N LEU A 175 20.42 -13.74 -4.21
CA LEU A 175 19.75 -13.72 -2.90
C LEU A 175 20.75 -13.67 -1.74
N LYS A 176 21.80 -14.50 -1.78
CA LYS A 176 22.87 -14.51 -0.77
C LYS A 176 23.74 -13.26 -0.77
N SER A 177 23.84 -12.57 -1.90
CA SER A 177 24.63 -11.34 -2.04
C SER A 177 23.88 -10.08 -1.60
N ILE A 178 22.57 -10.16 -1.34
CA ILE A 178 21.81 -9.06 -0.77
C ILE A 178 22.21 -8.92 0.70
N PRO A 179 22.79 -7.78 1.12
CA PRO A 179 23.09 -7.57 2.52
C PRO A 179 21.76 -7.48 3.27
N ALA A 180 21.61 -8.27 4.34
CA ALA A 180 20.57 -8.00 5.32
C ALA A 180 20.84 -6.60 5.89
N SER A 181 19.83 -5.72 5.88
CA SER A 181 20.03 -4.38 6.41
C SER A 181 20.36 -4.48 7.91
N GLU A 182 21.53 -3.96 8.29
CA GLU A 182 22.11 -3.93 9.65
C GLU A 182 21.30 -3.10 10.69
N LYS A 183 19.98 -2.92 10.54
CA LYS A 183 19.14 -2.14 11.49
C LYS A 183 17.90 -2.88 12.01
N ALA A 184 18.00 -4.19 12.21
CA ALA A 184 17.09 -4.93 13.09
C ALA A 184 17.74 -5.30 14.44
N GLN A 185 18.91 -4.75 14.76
CA GLN A 185 19.62 -4.89 16.05
C GLN A 185 19.77 -3.55 16.78
N GLU A 186 18.71 -2.76 16.88
CA GLU A 186 18.56 -1.77 17.97
C GLU A 186 17.33 -2.15 18.80
N LYS A 187 17.33 -3.39 19.28
CA LYS A 187 16.59 -3.82 20.47
C LYS A 187 17.54 -4.64 21.33
N LYS A 188 18.36 -3.94 22.10
CA LYS A 188 18.83 -4.41 23.40
C LYS A 188 18.41 -3.38 24.44
#